data_AF-A0A3A1U4R3-F1
#
_entry.id   AF-A0A3A1U4R3-F1
#
_cell.length_a   1.000
_cell.length_b   1.000
_cell.length_c   1.000
_cell.angle_alpha   90.00
_cell.angle_beta   90.00
_cell.angle_gamma   90.00
#
_symmetry.space_group_name_H-M   'P 1'
#
loop_
_entity.id
_entity.type
_entity.pdbx_description
1 polymer ?
#
loop_
_entity_poly.entity_id
_entity_poly.type
_entity_poly.pdbx_seq_one_letter_code
_entity_poly.pdbx_strand_id
1 'polypeptide(L)' 'MVLAQRALRDPEVRIGRLAFELGFGSESAFSTAFKREVGVAPSDYRRRLAIGA' A
#
# COMPACT_ATOMS: atom_id res chain seq x y z
N MET A 1 4.71 -8.53 -3.09
CA MET A 1 4.03 -7.45 -2.32
C MET A 1 3.54 -7.82 -0.89
N VAL A 2 4.10 -8.81 -0.19
CA VAL A 2 3.59 -9.21 1.15
C VAL A 2 3.91 -8.18 2.25
N LEU A 3 5.11 -7.60 2.25
CA LEU A 3 5.52 -6.58 3.23
C LEU A 3 4.64 -5.32 3.16
N ALA A 4 4.33 -4.87 1.95
CA ALA A 4 3.44 -3.74 1.72
C ALA A 4 2.04 -3.96 2.32
N GLN A 5 1.45 -5.14 2.10
CA GLN A 5 0.13 -5.48 2.66
C GLN A 5 0.14 -5.52 4.19
N ARG A 6 1.23 -6.00 4.81
CA ARG A 6 1.38 -6.00 6.27
C ARG A 6 1.48 -4.58 6.82
N ALA A 7 2.30 -3.73 6.20
CA ALA A 7 2.46 -2.34 6.59
C ALA A 7 1.14 -1.55 6.47
N LEU A 8 0.36 -1.78 5.42
CA LEU A 8 -0.93 -1.10 5.21
C LEU A 8 -2.03 -1.47 6.22
N ARG A 9 -1.80 -2.43 7.13
CA ARG A 9 -2.70 -2.72 8.25
C ARG A 9 -2.61 -1.68 9.35
N ASP A 10 -1.48 -0.97 9.44
CA ASP A 10 -1.33 0.14 10.35
C ASP A 10 -1.91 1.42 9.70
N PRO A 11 -2.96 2.03 10.29
CA PRO A 11 -3.57 3.23 9.73
C PRO A 11 -2.61 4.43 9.70
N GLU A 12 -1.59 4.45 10.55
CA GLU A 12 -0.61 5.54 10.65
C GLU A 12 0.44 5.50 9.54
N VAL A 13 0.56 4.38 8.81
CA VAL A 13 1.50 4.25 7.70
C VAL A 13 1.10 5.17 6.55
N ARG A 14 2.02 6.07 6.19
CA ARG A 14 1.90 6.91 5.00
C ARG A 14 2.34 6.12 3.76
N ILE A 15 1.44 5.98 2.79
CA ILE A 15 1.64 5.20 1.56
C ILE A 15 2.87 5.69 0.78
N GLY A 16 3.04 7.01 0.63
CA GLY A 16 4.22 7.56 -0.04
C GLY A 16 5.54 7.23 0.67
N ARG A 17 5.58 7.30 2.01
CA ARG A 17 6.77 6.92 2.78
C ARG A 17 7.07 5.43 2.63
N LEU A 18 6.04 4.58 2.72
CA LEU A 18 6.14 3.14 2.52
C LEU A 18 6.69 2.82 1.11
N ALA A 19 6.29 3.56 0.09
CA ALA A 19 6.81 3.38 -1.27
C ALA A 19 8.34 3.55 -1.31
N PHE A 20 8.86 4.63 -0.72
CA PHE A 20 10.30 4.88 -0.66
C PHE A 20 11.04 3.84 0.18
N GLU A 21 10.49 3.45 1.34
CA GLU A 21 11.07 2.41 2.21
C GLU A 21 11.17 1.04 1.52
N LEU A 22 10.25 0.75 0.59
CA LEU A 22 10.24 -0.47 -0.21
C LEU A 22 11.08 -0.35 -1.50
N GLY A 23 11.79 0.76 -1.71
CA GLY A 23 12.69 0.98 -2.85
C GLY A 23 12.02 1.50 -4.12
N PHE A 24 10.78 2.01 -4.04
CA PHE A 24 10.14 2.67 -5.18
C PHE A 24 10.59 4.12 -5.28
N GLY A 25 10.86 4.57 -6.52
CA GLY A 25 11.21 5.97 -6.79
C GLY A 25 10.05 6.95 -6.68
N SER A 26 8.81 6.47 -6.52
CA SER A 26 7.63 7.31 -6.28
C SER A 26 6.46 6.52 -5.72
N GLU A 27 5.52 7.21 -5.07
CA GLU A 27 4.24 6.64 -4.61
C GLU A 27 3.40 6.08 -5.78
N SER A 28 3.44 6.72 -6.94
CA SER A 28 2.71 6.28 -8.15
C SER A 28 3.28 4.97 -8.70
N ALA A 29 4.61 4.80 -8.70
CA ALA A 29 5.26 3.56 -9.12
C ALA A 29 4.87 2.40 -8.19
N PHE A 30 4.91 2.63 -6.87
CA PHE A 30 4.42 1.68 -5.88
C PHE A 30 2.95 1.36 -6.08
N SER A 31 2.08 2.36 -6.23
CA SER A 31 0.63 2.16 -6.37
C SER A 31 0.30 1.33 -7.62
N THR A 32 1.01 1.56 -8.73
CA THR A 32 0.87 0.78 -9.95
C THR A 32 1.28 -0.67 -9.75
N ALA A 33 2.47 -0.90 -9.16
CA ALA A 33 2.97 -2.25 -8.89
C ALA A 33 2.09 -3.01 -7.89
N PHE A 34 1.68 -2.34 -6.81
CA PHE A 34 0.79 -2.90 -5.81
C PHE A 34 -0.57 -3.26 -6.41
N LYS A 35 -1.19 -2.37 -7.19
CA LYS A 35 -2.46 -2.67 -7.87
C LYS A 35 -2.34 -3.84 -8.86
N ARG A 36 -1.21 -3.95 -9.57
CA ARG A 36 -0.96 -5.08 -10.48
C ARG A 36 -0.86 -6.41 -9.74
N GLU A 37 -0.21 -6.46 -8.58
CA GLU A 37 -0.05 -7.70 -7.79
C GLU A 37 -1.26 -8.04 -6.90
N VAL A 38 -1.90 -7.03 -6.29
CA VAL A 38 -2.95 -7.19 -5.27
C VAL A 38 -4.36 -6.98 -5.86
N GLY A 39 -4.47 -6.41 -7.05
CA GLY A 39 -5.72 -6.16 -7.77
C GLY A 39 -6.39 -4.82 -7.43
N VAL A 40 -5.94 -4.12 -6.38
CA VAL A 40 -6.50 -2.84 -5.93
C VAL A 40 -5.41 -1.87 -5.50
N ALA A 41 -5.70 -0.56 -5.54
CA ALA A 41 -4.75 0.44 -5.08
C ALA A 41 -4.47 0.30 -3.57
N PRO A 42 -3.28 0.66 -3.07
CA PRO A 42 -2.92 0.54 -1.66
C PRO A 42 -3.84 1.37 -0.74
N SER A 43 -4.34 2.52 -1.22
CA SER A 43 -5.32 3.35 -0.51
C SER A 43 -6.68 2.67 -0.37
N ASP A 44 -7.17 2.03 -1.43
CA ASP A 44 -8.41 1.24 -1.41
C ASP A 44 -8.27 -0.01 -0.55
N TYR A 45 -7.12 -0.68 -0.62
CA TYR A 45 -6.79 -1.82 0.24
C TYR A 45 -6.89 -1.43 1.72
N ARG A 46 -6.24 -0.32 2.11
CA ARG A 46 -6.31 0.21 3.48
C ARG A 46 -7.74 0.59 3.88
N ARG A 47 -8.51 1.22 2.98
CA ARG A 47 -9.91 1.56 3.25
C ARG A 47 -10.77 0.32 3.50
N ARG A 48 -10.56 -0.78 2.76
CA ARG A 48 -11.27 -2.05 2.99
C ARG A 48 -10.94 -2.67 4.34
N LEU A 49 -9.69 -2.58 4.79
CA LEU A 49 -9.29 -3.04 6.12
C LEU A 49 -10.01 -2.27 7.23
N ALA A 50 -10.20 -0.95 7.06
CA ALA A 50 -10.90 -0.12 8.03
C ALA A 50 -12.43 -0.33 8.06
N ILE A 51 -13.02 -0.87 7.00
CA ILE A 51 -14.48 -1.14 6.91
C ILE A 51 -14.84 -2.53 7.49
N GLY A 52 -13.88 -3.46 7.54
CA GLY A 52 -14.09 -4.82 8.06
C GLY A 52 -13.53 -5.08 9.46
N ALA A 53 -12.97 -4.07 10.12
CA ALA A 53 -12.48 -4.10 11.50
C ALA A 53 -13.48 -3.40 12.42
#